data_AF-A0A660PKD0-F1
#
_entry.id   AF-A0A660PKD0-F1
#
_cell.length_a   1.000
_cell.length_b   1.000
_cell.length_c   1.000
_cell.angle_alpha   90.00
_cell.angle_beta   90.00
_cell.angle_gamma   90.00
#
_symmetry.space_group_name_H-M   'P 1'
#
loop_
_entity.id
_entity.type
_entity.pdbx_description
1 polymer ?
#
loop_
_entity_poly.entity_id
_entity_poly.type
_entity_poly.pdbx_seq_one_letter_code
_entity_poly.pdbx_strand_id
1 'polypeptide(L)'
;MLFSYWVSKRYYGFLKSTNFGQSWSEAEYIFDANELGEMDMVAYDDTFHYTWEGNFEDGDRWETYYTRITDDGPILPVNEPLTLIDDHNSYWSSIAVNEHGHLAFCCVDFRYSQYFAQGDLFIRFSYDGGENWTDERQIYFLHHAGGYTGMFFMMILFA
;
A
#
# COMPACT_ATOMS: atom_id res chain seq x y z
N MET A 1 2.98 8.07 18.01
CA MET A 1 1.89 7.19 17.54
C MET A 1 1.16 7.92 16.43
N LEU A 2 1.10 7.33 15.24
CA LEU A 2 0.48 7.93 14.06
C LEU A 2 -0.86 7.25 13.80
N PHE A 3 -1.90 8.03 13.52
CA PHE A 3 -3.19 7.54 13.05
C PHE A 3 -3.43 8.10 11.65
N SER A 4 -3.47 7.23 10.65
CA SER A 4 -3.94 7.62 9.33
C SER A 4 -5.45 7.79 9.37
N TYR A 5 -5.95 8.86 8.75
CA TYR A 5 -7.38 9.09 8.70
C TYR A 5 -7.78 9.54 7.30
N TRP A 6 -8.96 9.06 6.90
CA TRP A 6 -9.55 9.35 5.61
C TRP A 6 -10.29 10.68 5.68
N VAL A 7 -9.83 11.66 4.88
CA VAL A 7 -10.55 12.94 4.75
C VAL A 7 -11.61 12.83 3.65
N SER A 8 -11.25 12.22 2.51
CA SER A 8 -12.14 12.00 1.37
C SER A 8 -11.56 10.90 0.46
N LYS A 9 -12.25 10.58 -0.64
CA LYS A 9 -11.71 9.74 -1.74
C LYS A 9 -10.51 10.35 -2.48
N ARG A 10 -9.97 11.50 -2.08
CA ARG A 10 -8.88 12.20 -2.80
C ARG A 10 -7.69 12.54 -1.91
N TYR A 11 -7.97 12.98 -0.69
CA TYR A 11 -6.95 13.49 0.21
C TYR A 11 -6.49 12.44 1.19
N TYR A 12 -5.18 12.23 1.25
CA TYR A 12 -4.54 11.45 2.28
C TYR A 12 -3.89 12.35 3.34
N GLY A 13 -4.06 11.98 4.61
CA GLY A 13 -3.50 12.70 5.75
C GLY A 13 -3.42 11.86 7.02
N PHE A 14 -2.78 12.41 8.04
CA PHE A 14 -2.67 11.77 9.36
C PHE A 14 -2.91 12.75 10.51
N LEU A 15 -3.17 12.18 11.68
CA LEU A 15 -3.04 12.86 12.96
C LEU A 15 -1.91 12.20 13.76
N LYS A 16 -1.11 13.01 14.45
CA LYS A 16 0.01 12.57 15.29
C LYS A 16 -0.41 12.64 16.76
N SER A 17 -0.04 11.62 17.53
CA SER A 17 -0.11 11.65 19.00
C SER A 17 1.26 11.40 19.62
N THR A 18 1.65 12.28 20.54
CA THR A 18 2.89 12.23 21.31
C THR A 18 2.68 11.78 22.76
N ASN A 19 1.45 11.45 23.13
CA ASN A 19 1.06 11.11 24.51
C ASN A 19 0.15 9.86 24.56
N PHE A 20 0.52 8.83 23.79
CA PHE A 20 -0.18 7.54 23.79
C PHE A 20 -1.68 7.66 23.47
N GLY A 21 -2.04 8.57 22.56
CA GLY A 21 -3.42 8.74 22.08
C GLY A 21 -4.31 9.60 22.97
N GLN A 22 -3.76 10.21 24.02
CA GLN A 22 -4.55 11.10 24.89
C GLN A 22 -4.94 12.40 24.18
N SER A 23 -4.11 12.89 23.25
CA SER A 23 -4.44 13.97 22.33
C SER A 23 -3.84 13.73 20.96
N TRP A 24 -4.40 14.44 19.97
CA TRP A 24 -4.03 14.37 18.56
C TRP A 24 -3.68 15.76 18.05
N SER A 25 -2.75 15.84 17.11
CA SER A 25 -2.44 17.06 16.36
C SER A 25 -3.64 17.48 15.50
N GLU A 26 -3.54 18.65 14.89
CA GLU A 26 -4.34 18.95 13.71
C GLU A 26 -4.00 17.98 12.56
N ALA A 27 -4.96 17.89 11.65
CA ALA A 27 -4.87 17.21 10.36
C ALA A 27 -3.66 17.68 9.52
N GLU A 28 -2.75 16.77 9.18
CA GLU A 28 -1.68 17.03 8.20
C GLU A 28 -2.00 16.32 6.88
N TYR A 29 -2.04 17.09 5.78
CA TYR A 29 -2.28 16.57 4.44
C TYR A 29 -0.96 16.22 3.76
N ILE A 30 -0.90 15.03 3.15
CA ILE A 30 0.32 14.53 2.52
C ILE A 30 0.23 14.69 1.01
N PHE A 31 -0.85 14.19 0.41
CA PHE A 31 -1.05 14.27 -1.02
C PHE A 31 -2.54 14.24 -1.41
N ASP A 32 -2.80 14.66 -2.64
CA ASP A 32 -4.09 14.66 -3.32
C ASP A 32 -3.96 13.73 -4.53
N ALA A 33 -4.67 12.60 -4.48
CA ALA A 33 -4.83 11.69 -5.59
C ALA A 33 -6.21 11.89 -6.24
N ASN A 34 -6.36 11.48 -7.49
CA ASN A 34 -7.62 11.61 -8.18
C ASN A 34 -8.72 10.71 -7.56
N GLU A 35 -8.37 9.49 -7.19
CA GLU A 35 -9.19 8.60 -6.35
C GLU A 35 -8.31 7.70 -5.47
N LEU A 36 -8.69 7.55 -4.19
CA LEU A 36 -8.08 6.70 -3.19
C LEU A 36 -8.95 5.49 -2.86
N GLY A 37 -8.28 4.35 -2.77
CA GLY A 37 -8.76 3.03 -2.40
C GLY A 37 -8.18 2.54 -1.09
N GLU A 38 -8.20 1.22 -0.90
CA GLU A 38 -7.72 0.59 0.33
C GLU A 38 -6.25 0.91 0.61
N MET A 39 -5.88 0.87 1.89
CA MET A 39 -4.54 1.20 2.37
C MET A 39 -4.10 0.21 3.44
N ASP A 40 -2.80 -0.01 3.52
CA ASP A 40 -2.17 -0.75 4.61
C ASP A 40 -0.92 0.01 5.10
N MET A 41 -0.50 -0.25 6.34
CA MET A 41 0.60 0.45 7.00
C MET A 41 1.38 -0.46 7.94
N VAL A 42 2.70 -0.33 7.91
CA VAL A 42 3.59 -0.81 8.96
C VAL A 42 4.51 0.28 9.46
N ALA A 43 4.99 0.14 10.69
CA ALA A 43 5.99 1.03 11.26
C ALA A 43 7.26 0.23 11.56
N TYR A 44 8.41 0.80 11.24
CA TYR A 44 9.72 0.29 11.62
C TYR A 44 10.65 1.45 11.91
N ASP A 45 11.26 1.43 13.10
CA ASP A 45 12.04 2.55 13.62
C ASP A 45 11.21 3.86 13.61
N ASP A 46 11.77 4.96 13.09
CA ASP A 46 11.10 6.26 12.96
C ASP A 46 10.37 6.42 11.60
N THR A 47 10.17 5.32 10.85
CA THR A 47 9.52 5.35 9.52
C THR A 47 8.21 4.58 9.52
N PHE A 48 7.19 5.21 8.96
CA PHE A 48 5.94 4.57 8.58
C PHE A 48 5.97 4.26 7.09
N HIS A 49 5.73 2.99 6.75
CA HIS A 49 5.66 2.50 5.40
C HIS A 49 4.20 2.27 5.04
N TYR A 50 3.79 2.83 3.91
CA TYR A 50 2.39 2.85 3.50
C TYR A 50 2.23 2.29 2.11
N THR A 51 1.19 1.46 1.95
CA THR A 51 0.63 1.15 0.64
C THR A 51 -0.73 1.79 0.52
N TRP A 52 -1.04 2.24 -0.69
CA TRP A 52 -2.36 2.79 -0.99
C TRP A 52 -2.74 2.43 -2.41
N GLU A 53 -4.04 2.23 -2.62
CA GLU A 53 -4.61 1.91 -3.93
C GLU A 53 -5.29 3.13 -4.52
N GLY A 54 -5.37 3.21 -5.85
CA GLY A 54 -6.13 4.28 -6.49
C GLY A 54 -5.61 4.67 -7.85
N ASN A 55 -5.96 5.87 -8.27
CA ASN A 55 -5.38 6.55 -9.42
C ASN A 55 -4.87 7.91 -8.97
N PHE A 56 -3.62 8.24 -9.30
CA PHE A 56 -2.99 9.47 -8.82
C PHE A 56 -3.44 10.69 -9.62
N GLU A 57 -3.38 10.61 -10.96
CA GLU A 57 -3.85 11.64 -11.89
C GLU A 57 -5.11 11.23 -12.65
N ASP A 58 -5.76 12.20 -13.30
CA ASP A 58 -6.91 11.92 -14.16
C ASP A 58 -6.48 11.12 -15.39
N GLY A 59 -7.11 9.97 -15.61
CA GLY A 59 -6.76 9.03 -16.67
C GLY A 59 -5.76 7.93 -16.25
N ASP A 60 -5.20 8.00 -15.05
CA ASP A 60 -4.39 6.90 -14.50
C ASP A 60 -5.23 5.64 -14.26
N ARG A 61 -4.57 4.49 -14.37
CA ARG A 61 -5.14 3.20 -13.99
C ARG A 61 -5.21 3.05 -12.47
N TRP A 62 -6.04 2.10 -12.04
CA TRP A 62 -6.14 1.77 -10.64
C TRP A 62 -4.99 0.84 -10.25
N GLU A 63 -4.02 1.37 -9.54
CA GLU A 63 -2.78 0.69 -9.15
C GLU A 63 -2.57 0.73 -7.64
N THR A 64 -1.56 -0.03 -7.19
CA THR A 64 -1.05 0.04 -5.82
C THR A 64 0.26 0.79 -5.78
N TYR A 65 0.36 1.74 -4.87
CA TYR A 65 1.48 2.65 -4.70
C TYR A 65 2.13 2.49 -3.34
N TYR A 66 3.32 3.06 -3.21
CA TYR A 66 4.09 3.09 -1.99
C TYR A 66 4.54 4.49 -1.62
N THR A 67 4.52 4.77 -0.32
CA THR A 67 5.18 5.95 0.23
C THR A 67 5.72 5.67 1.62
N ARG A 68 6.69 6.49 2.03
CA ARG A 68 7.33 6.44 3.34
C ARG A 68 7.16 7.77 4.03
N ILE A 69 6.92 7.74 5.32
CA ILE A 69 6.63 8.94 6.10
C ILE A 69 7.45 8.87 7.37
N THR A 70 8.16 9.96 7.64
CA THR A 70 8.94 10.17 8.86
C THR A 70 8.29 11.27 9.68
N ASP A 71 8.87 11.59 10.84
CA ASP A 71 8.44 12.75 11.62
C ASP A 71 8.58 14.08 10.86
N ASP A 72 9.53 14.14 9.91
CA ASP A 72 9.76 15.30 9.02
C ASP A 72 8.79 15.35 7.82
N GLY A 73 7.87 14.38 7.71
CA GLY A 73 6.86 14.30 6.66
C GLY A 73 7.12 13.21 5.63
N PRO A 74 6.39 13.22 4.48
CA PRO A 74 6.54 12.22 3.44
C PRO A 74 7.89 12.33 2.72
N ILE A 75 8.48 11.17 2.46
CA ILE A 75 9.60 11.03 1.52
C ILE A 75 9.00 10.96 0.12
N LEU A 76 9.45 11.86 -0.77
CA LEU A 76 8.98 11.95 -2.15
C LEU A 76 9.80 11.04 -3.08
N PRO A 77 9.17 10.45 -4.12
CA PRO A 77 7.76 10.64 -4.52
C PRO A 77 6.77 9.82 -3.67
N VAL A 78 5.52 10.27 -3.61
CA VAL A 78 4.42 9.56 -2.90
C VAL A 78 3.58 8.66 -3.80
N ASN A 79 3.86 8.68 -5.10
CA ASN A 79 3.09 8.06 -6.16
C ASN A 79 3.92 7.06 -6.98
N GLU A 80 4.92 6.44 -6.37
CA GLU A 80 5.65 5.36 -7.04
C GLU A 80 4.81 4.07 -7.01
N PRO A 81 4.45 3.52 -8.19
CA PRO A 81 3.68 2.28 -8.25
C PRO A 81 4.54 1.09 -7.82
N LEU A 82 3.96 0.24 -6.96
CA LEU A 82 4.54 -1.07 -6.65
C LEU A 82 4.11 -2.14 -7.63
N THR A 83 3.06 -1.91 -8.39
CA THR A 83 2.52 -2.86 -9.38
C THR A 83 2.99 -2.49 -10.78
N LEU A 84 2.96 -3.46 -11.68
CA LEU A 84 3.24 -3.20 -13.09
C LEU A 84 2.08 -2.40 -13.69
N ILE A 85 2.38 -1.24 -14.27
CA ILE A 85 1.36 -0.47 -15.00
C ILE A 85 1.03 -1.19 -16.30
N ASP A 86 -0.17 -1.76 -16.39
CA ASP A 86 -0.72 -2.34 -17.62
C ASP A 86 -2.22 -2.02 -17.78
N ASP A 87 -2.95 -2.82 -18.56
CA ASP A 87 -4.38 -2.60 -18.83
C ASP A 87 -5.31 -3.22 -17.76
N HIS A 88 -4.75 -3.80 -16.71
CA HIS A 88 -5.45 -4.45 -15.61
C HIS A 88 -5.15 -3.73 -14.30
N ASN A 89 -6.08 -3.85 -13.37
CA ASN A 89 -5.98 -3.18 -12.08
C ASN A 89 -5.34 -4.10 -11.04
N SER A 90 -4.71 -3.46 -10.05
CA SER A 90 -4.21 -4.10 -8.83
C SER A 90 -4.96 -3.64 -7.58
N TYR A 91 -5.29 -4.58 -6.69
CA TYR A 91 -6.11 -4.35 -5.50
C TYR A 91 -5.63 -5.16 -4.30
N TRP A 92 -6.22 -4.86 -3.14
CA TRP A 92 -6.10 -5.61 -1.89
C TRP A 92 -4.65 -5.80 -1.48
N SER A 93 -3.95 -4.68 -1.42
CA SER A 93 -2.56 -4.63 -1.03
C SER A 93 -2.37 -4.93 0.45
N SER A 94 -1.22 -5.51 0.78
CA SER A 94 -0.75 -5.60 2.16
C SER A 94 0.76 -5.45 2.23
N ILE A 95 1.23 -4.89 3.34
CA ILE A 95 2.64 -4.69 3.63
C ILE A 95 3.01 -5.25 5.01
N ALA A 96 4.20 -5.84 5.10
CA ALA A 96 4.77 -6.36 6.33
C ALA A 96 6.23 -5.92 6.46
N VAL A 97 6.73 -5.81 7.70
CA VAL A 97 8.15 -5.56 8.00
C VAL A 97 8.67 -6.58 9.02
N ASN A 98 9.90 -7.06 8.84
CA ASN A 98 10.56 -7.93 9.82
C ASN A 98 11.42 -7.16 10.83
N GLU A 99 12.04 -7.88 11.77
CA GLU A 99 12.91 -7.28 12.79
C GLU A 99 14.21 -6.65 12.25
N HIS A 100 14.51 -6.82 10.96
CA HIS A 100 15.66 -6.24 10.27
C HIS A 100 15.27 -5.03 9.41
N GLY A 101 14.00 -4.65 9.36
CA GLY A 101 13.51 -3.57 8.50
C GLY A 101 13.34 -3.97 7.04
N HIS A 102 13.41 -5.26 6.72
CA HIS A 102 13.07 -5.75 5.38
C HIS A 102 11.55 -5.74 5.22
N LEU A 103 11.08 -5.22 4.09
CA LEU A 103 9.68 -5.10 3.76
C LEU A 103 9.26 -6.18 2.79
N ALA A 104 8.03 -6.64 2.94
CA ALA A 104 7.35 -7.48 1.98
C ALA A 104 6.02 -6.82 1.64
N PHE A 105 5.74 -6.76 0.35
CA PHE A 105 4.53 -6.19 -0.23
C PHE A 105 3.83 -7.28 -1.02
N CYS A 106 2.52 -7.37 -0.92
CA CYS A 106 1.74 -8.18 -1.84
C CYS A 106 0.46 -7.48 -2.28
N CYS A 107 -0.07 -7.89 -3.43
CA CYS A 107 -1.39 -7.49 -3.92
C CYS A 107 -2.06 -8.63 -4.69
N VAL A 108 -3.33 -8.42 -5.01
CA VAL A 108 -4.03 -9.15 -6.06
C VAL A 108 -3.97 -8.33 -7.35
N ASP A 109 -3.62 -8.97 -8.45
CA ASP A 109 -3.61 -8.35 -9.77
C ASP A 109 -4.36 -9.24 -10.78
N PHE A 110 -5.10 -8.60 -11.68
CA PHE A 110 -6.02 -9.25 -12.59
C PHE A 110 -5.43 -9.58 -13.98
N ARG A 111 -4.17 -9.25 -14.25
CA ARG A 111 -3.57 -9.30 -15.60
C ARG A 111 -3.55 -10.65 -16.30
N TYR A 112 -3.60 -11.74 -15.54
CA TYR A 112 -3.61 -13.10 -16.08
C TYR A 112 -4.95 -13.83 -15.89
N SER A 113 -5.89 -13.22 -15.17
CA SER A 113 -7.15 -13.87 -14.84
C SER A 113 -8.19 -13.65 -15.93
N GLN A 114 -8.85 -14.75 -16.30
CA GLN A 114 -10.05 -14.72 -17.15
C GLN A 114 -11.35 -14.49 -16.35
N TYR A 115 -11.27 -14.49 -15.01
CA TYR A 115 -12.42 -14.38 -14.11
C TYR A 115 -12.63 -12.92 -13.71
N PHE A 116 -13.89 -12.49 -13.70
CA PHE A 116 -14.24 -11.16 -13.25
C PHE A 116 -13.93 -10.97 -11.76
N ALA A 117 -13.19 -9.90 -11.43
CA ALA A 117 -12.82 -9.50 -10.07
C ALA A 117 -12.10 -10.59 -9.24
N GLN A 118 -11.36 -11.46 -9.92
CA GLN A 118 -10.50 -12.45 -9.29
C GLN A 118 -9.16 -12.45 -10.02
N GLY A 119 -8.08 -12.69 -9.30
CA GLY A 119 -6.74 -12.50 -9.81
C GLY A 119 -5.75 -13.53 -9.29
N ASP A 120 -4.50 -13.15 -9.44
CA ASP A 120 -3.35 -13.84 -8.91
C ASP A 120 -2.68 -13.00 -7.83
N LEU A 121 -1.87 -13.64 -6.99
CA LEU A 121 -1.11 -12.95 -5.94
C LEU A 121 0.28 -12.63 -6.44
N PHE A 122 0.69 -11.39 -6.26
CA PHE A 122 2.02 -10.90 -6.57
C PHE A 122 2.71 -10.42 -5.31
N ILE A 123 4.04 -10.52 -5.28
CA ILE A 123 4.86 -10.11 -4.15
C ILE A 123 6.10 -9.35 -4.62
N ARG A 124 6.50 -8.35 -3.83
CA ARG A 124 7.79 -7.65 -3.93
C ARG A 124 8.42 -7.57 -2.55
N PHE A 125 9.74 -7.43 -2.52
CA PHE A 125 10.48 -7.23 -1.29
C PHE A 125 11.34 -5.98 -1.39
N SER A 126 11.58 -5.33 -0.26
CA SER A 126 12.63 -4.33 -0.12
C SER A 126 13.56 -4.74 1.03
N TYR A 127 14.86 -4.62 0.78
CA TYR A 127 15.91 -4.96 1.74
C TYR A 127 16.66 -3.72 2.26
N ASP A 128 16.18 -2.53 1.91
CA ASP A 128 16.82 -1.24 2.16
C ASP A 128 15.81 -0.19 2.67
N GLY A 129 14.81 -0.62 3.45
CA GLY A 129 13.84 0.28 4.06
C GLY A 129 12.91 0.96 3.05
N GLY A 130 12.63 0.29 1.93
CA GLY A 130 11.72 0.76 0.89
C GLY A 130 12.33 1.72 -0.13
N GLU A 131 13.66 1.88 -0.16
CA GLU A 131 14.34 2.65 -1.21
C GLU A 131 14.27 1.94 -2.56
N ASN A 132 14.46 0.63 -2.57
CA ASN A 132 14.38 -0.19 -3.77
C ASN A 132 13.53 -1.45 -3.52
N TRP A 133 12.81 -1.86 -4.56
CA TRP A 133 12.00 -3.06 -4.56
C TRP A 133 12.51 -4.06 -5.59
N THR A 134 12.43 -5.34 -5.24
CA THR A 134 12.70 -6.43 -6.20
C THR A 134 11.74 -6.36 -7.39
N ASP A 135 12.06 -7.09 -8.45
CA ASP A 135 11.07 -7.39 -9.47
C ASP A 135 9.85 -8.06 -8.86
N GLU A 136 8.71 -7.82 -9.49
CA GLU A 136 7.44 -8.40 -9.08
C GLU A 136 7.38 -9.89 -9.42
N ARG A 137 6.89 -10.69 -8.46
CA ARG A 137 6.81 -12.14 -8.60
C ARG A 137 5.40 -12.64 -8.31
N GLN A 138 4.82 -13.35 -9.27
CA GLN A 138 3.58 -14.10 -9.04
C GLN A 138 3.83 -15.29 -8.10
N ILE A 139 2.97 -15.47 -7.10
CA ILE A 139 3.04 -16.55 -6.09
C ILE A 139 1.77 -17.40 -6.02
N TYR A 140 0.68 -16.97 -6.66
CA TYR A 140 -0.55 -17.72 -6.81
C TYR A 140 -1.00 -17.68 -8.26
N PHE A 141 -1.46 -18.81 -8.80
CA PHE A 141 -1.65 -19.00 -10.25
C PHE A 141 -3.02 -19.60 -10.61
N LEU A 142 -3.93 -19.71 -9.63
CA LEU A 142 -5.24 -20.32 -9.88
C LEU A 142 -6.31 -19.28 -10.25
N HIS A 143 -5.95 -17.99 -10.33
CA HIS A 143 -6.84 -16.90 -10.78
C HIS A 143 -8.09 -16.68 -9.89
N HIS A 144 -8.07 -17.21 -8.67
CA HIS A 144 -9.13 -17.14 -7.67
C HIS A 144 -8.72 -16.35 -6.41
N ALA A 145 -7.67 -15.54 -6.49
CA ALA A 145 -7.34 -14.62 -5.42
C ALA A 145 -8.33 -13.43 -5.43
N GLY A 146 -8.83 -13.06 -4.26
CA GLY A 146 -9.82 -11.98 -4.09
C GLY A 146 -11.27 -12.35 -4.41
N GLY A 147 -12.11 -11.32 -4.64
CA GLY A 147 -13.53 -11.44 -4.99
C GLY A 147 -14.50 -10.92 -3.93
N TYR A 148 -15.70 -10.49 -4.34
CA TYR A 148 -16.71 -9.84 -3.48
C TYR A 148 -17.23 -10.68 -2.30
N THR A 149 -16.97 -11.99 -2.27
CA THR A 149 -17.43 -12.91 -1.23
C THR A 149 -16.34 -13.32 -0.24
N GLY A 150 -15.10 -12.88 -0.42
CA GLY A 150 -13.97 -13.25 0.43
C GLY A 150 -13.13 -12.03 0.79
N MET A 151 -13.24 -11.58 2.05
CA MET A 151 -12.27 -10.67 2.64
C MET A 151 -10.93 -11.43 2.69
N PHE A 152 -10.00 -11.07 1.82
CA PHE A 152 -8.70 -11.72 1.74
C PHE A 152 -7.77 -11.02 2.74
N PHE A 153 -7.63 -11.60 3.94
CA PHE A 153 -6.55 -11.20 4.85
C PHE A 153 -5.30 -12.01 4.50
N MET A 154 -4.35 -11.38 3.81
CA MET A 154 -3.03 -11.98 3.63
C MET A 154 -2.11 -11.52 4.75
N MET A 155 -1.70 -12.45 5.61
CA MET A 155 -0.65 -12.21 6.59
C MET A 155 0.67 -12.64 5.98
N ILE A 156 1.51 -11.68 5.57
CA ILE A 156 2.85 -11.99 5.09
C ILE A 156 3.71 -12.32 6.32
N LEU A 157 4.15 -13.57 6.42
CA LEU A 157 5.10 -14.01 7.45
C LEU A 157 6.50 -14.01 6.85
N PHE A 158 7.42 -13.30 7.50
CA PHE A 158 8.84 -13.52 7.30
C PHE A 158 9.22 -14.85 7.95
N ALA A 159 10.00 -15.66 7.23
CA ALA A 159 10.53 -16.93 7.70
C ALA A 159 11.89 -16.75 8.38
#